data_AF-A0A2K8L5Y2-F1
#
_entry.id   AF-A0A2K8L5Y2-F1
#
_cell.length_a   1.000
_cell.length_b   1.000
_cell.length_c   1.000
_cell.angle_alpha   90.00
_cell.angle_beta   90.00
_cell.angle_gamma   90.00
#
_symmetry.space_group_name_H-M   'P 1'
#
loop_
_entity.id
_entity.type
_entity.pdbx_description
1 polymer ?
#
loop_
_entity_poly.entity_id
_entity_poly.type
_entity_poly.pdbx_seq_one_letter_code
_entity_poly.pdbx_strand_id
1 'polypeptide(L)'
;MADTERPVFSPLISYVAISCALLIPVIVWPLQGMGDGSLEFEAVWLVTASVLLVCAVTADSILYHQPDSLWPYFATAWILSTSFFVSLALRAETGIYILASMFSLHAVRSGYRLWHDGNDWWLWPSCIRDAVAALTIFGWIIFFSRTPY
;
A
#
# COMPACT_ATOMS: atom_id res chain seq x y z
N MET A 1 13.36 6.13 42.85
CA MET A 1 12.59 6.46 41.65
C MET A 1 12.47 5.19 40.85
N ALA A 2 11.27 4.61 40.76
CA ALA A 2 11.02 3.41 39.98
C ALA A 2 10.76 3.86 38.54
N ASP A 3 11.73 3.65 37.66
CA ASP A 3 11.51 3.77 36.22
C ASP A 3 10.41 2.79 35.84
N THR A 4 9.24 3.35 35.53
CA THR A 4 8.10 2.57 35.07
C THR A 4 8.46 2.11 33.65
N GLU A 5 8.90 0.86 33.52
CA GLU A 5 9.21 0.24 32.24
C GLU A 5 8.01 0.43 31.29
N ARG A 6 8.14 1.36 30.36
CA ARG A 6 7.13 1.54 29.32
C ARG A 6 7.13 0.28 28.47
N PRO A 7 5.97 -0.34 28.20
CA PRO A 7 5.92 -1.49 27.32
C PRO A 7 6.46 -1.07 25.95
N VAL A 8 7.63 -1.60 25.60
CA VAL A 8 8.26 -1.36 24.30
C VAL A 8 7.55 -2.28 23.32
N PHE A 9 6.59 -1.73 22.57
CA PHE A 9 5.95 -2.49 21.49
C PHE A 9 6.98 -2.82 20.41
N SER A 10 7.00 -4.08 19.99
CA SER A 10 7.85 -4.52 18.88
C SER A 10 7.50 -3.74 17.61
N PRO A 11 8.47 -3.08 16.93
CA PRO A 11 8.24 -2.34 15.69
C PRO A 11 7.52 -3.17 14.62
N LEU A 12 7.81 -4.47 14.56
CA LEU A 12 7.15 -5.43 13.68
C LEU A 12 5.63 -5.49 13.93
N ILE A 13 5.22 -5.59 15.20
CA ILE A 13 3.80 -5.71 15.55
C ILE A 13 3.06 -4.44 15.16
N SER A 14 3.62 -3.28 15.48
CA SER A 14 3.02 -1.99 15.11
C SER A 14 2.91 -1.83 13.59
N TYR A 15 3.96 -2.18 12.85
CA TYR A 15 3.98 -2.12 11.39
C TYR A 15 2.92 -3.02 10.75
N VAL A 16 2.84 -4.28 11.20
CA VAL A 16 1.87 -5.26 10.70
C VAL A 16 0.46 -4.81 11.04
N ALA A 17 0.21 -4.36 12.27
CA ALA A 17 -1.11 -3.90 12.70
C ALA A 17 -1.60 -2.71 11.87
N ILE A 18 -0.76 -1.69 11.66
CA ILE A 18 -1.09 -0.53 10.83
C ILE A 18 -1.32 -0.95 9.38
N SER A 19 -0.46 -1.82 8.83
CA SER A 19 -0.61 -2.32 7.47
C SER A 19 -1.92 -3.09 7.28
N CYS A 20 -2.28 -3.96 8.22
CA CYS A 20 -3.56 -4.68 8.20
C CYS A 20 -4.75 -3.74 8.33
N ALA A 21 -4.69 -2.77 9.25
CA ALA A 21 -5.76 -1.79 9.44
C ALA A 21 -6.02 -0.96 8.17
N LEU A 22 -4.97 -0.60 7.42
CA LEU A 22 -5.09 0.12 6.15
C LEU A 22 -5.50 -0.79 4.98
N LEU A 23 -5.15 -2.08 5.02
CA LEU A 23 -5.47 -3.04 3.97
C LEU A 23 -6.92 -3.53 4.03
N ILE A 24 -7.50 -3.67 5.23
CA ILE A 24 -8.88 -4.16 5.41
C ILE A 24 -9.90 -3.37 4.57
N PRO A 25 -9.92 -2.02 4.60
CA PRO A 25 -10.82 -1.26 3.75
C PRO A 25 -10.61 -1.52 2.26
N VAL A 26 -9.37 -1.68 1.79
CA VAL A 26 -9.11 -1.97 0.37
C VAL A 26 -9.72 -3.31 -0.05
N ILE A 27 -9.74 -4.30 0.85
CA ILE A 27 -10.32 -5.62 0.60
C ILE A 27 -11.84 -5.63 0.71
N VAL A 28 -12.35 -5.07 1.82
CA VAL A 28 -13.73 -5.29 2.27
C VAL A 28 -14.69 -4.24 1.71
N TRP A 29 -14.25 -2.99 1.52
CA TRP A 29 -15.14 -1.90 1.11
C TRP A 29 -15.91 -2.22 -0.18
N PRO A 30 -15.31 -2.83 -1.22
CA PRO A 30 -16.04 -3.18 -2.43
C PRO A 30 -17.23 -4.11 -2.26
N LEU A 31 -17.28 -4.90 -1.19
CA LEU A 31 -18.45 -5.70 -0.85
C LEU A 31 -19.66 -4.82 -0.48
N GLN A 32 -19.43 -3.65 0.12
CA GLN A 32 -20.49 -2.70 0.46
C GLN A 32 -21.05 -2.01 -0.78
N GLY A 33 -20.19 -1.70 -1.75
CA GLY A 33 -20.59 -1.11 -3.04
C GLY A 33 -21.58 -1.98 -3.83
N MET A 34 -21.60 -3.29 -3.60
CA MET A 34 -22.55 -4.22 -4.23
C MET A 34 -24.01 -3.99 -3.79
N GLY A 35 -24.25 -3.37 -2.63
CA GLY A 35 -25.60 -3.14 -2.09
C GLY A 35 -26.23 -1.83 -2.54
N ASP A 36 -25.44 -0.76 -2.61
CA ASP A 36 -25.96 0.61 -2.73
C ASP A 36 -25.72 1.27 -4.10
N GLY A 37 -24.83 0.72 -4.94
CA GLY A 37 -24.58 1.20 -6.31
C GLY A 37 -24.17 2.68 -6.43
N SER A 38 -23.74 3.32 -5.35
CA SER A 38 -23.45 4.76 -5.34
C SER A 38 -22.10 5.05 -5.99
N LEU A 39 -22.03 6.08 -6.85
CA LEU A 39 -20.76 6.57 -7.42
C LEU A 39 -19.78 7.08 -6.35
N GLU A 40 -20.27 7.43 -5.16
CA GLU A 40 -19.45 7.85 -4.04
C GLU A 40 -18.58 6.71 -3.50
N PHE A 41 -19.04 5.45 -3.62
CA PHE A 41 -18.30 4.28 -3.14
C PHE A 41 -16.95 4.14 -3.85
N GLU A 42 -16.92 4.25 -5.18
CA GLU A 42 -15.70 4.05 -5.96
C GLU A 42 -14.64 5.10 -5.62
N ALA A 43 -15.05 6.37 -5.52
CA ALA A 43 -14.17 7.46 -5.14
C ALA A 43 -13.58 7.27 -3.74
N VAL A 44 -14.40 6.89 -2.75
CA VAL A 44 -13.94 6.64 -1.38
C VAL A 44 -12.99 5.44 -1.31
N TRP A 45 -13.29 4.38 -2.05
CA TRP A 45 -12.42 3.21 -2.11
C TRP A 45 -11.07 3.54 -2.76
N LEU A 46 -11.07 4.32 -3.85
CA LEU A 46 -9.86 4.77 -4.53
C LEU A 46 -8.99 5.67 -3.66
N VAL A 47 -9.60 6.57 -2.88
CA VAL A 47 -8.91 7.38 -1.87
C VAL A 47 -8.28 6.49 -0.79
N THR A 48 -9.00 5.47 -0.33
CA THR A 48 -8.49 4.57 0.71
C THR A 48 -7.31 3.74 0.22
N ALA A 49 -7.39 3.18 -0.99
CA ALA A 49 -6.26 2.49 -1.62
C ALA A 49 -5.06 3.43 -1.83
N SER A 50 -5.31 4.69 -2.18
CA SER A 50 -4.27 5.71 -2.31
C SER A 50 -3.57 6.01 -0.97
N VAL A 51 -4.34 6.15 0.12
CA VAL A 51 -3.79 6.37 1.47
C VAL A 51 -2.92 5.18 1.88
N LEU A 52 -3.39 3.95 1.68
CA LEU A 52 -2.59 2.76 1.94
C LEU A 52 -1.26 2.80 1.17
N LEU A 53 -1.29 3.08 -0.13
CA LEU A 53 -0.09 3.10 -0.98
C LEU A 53 0.90 4.17 -0.55
N VAL A 54 0.45 5.39 -0.24
CA VAL A 54 1.33 6.47 0.20
C VAL A 54 1.96 6.12 1.55
N CYS A 55 1.16 5.67 2.53
CA CYS A 55 1.67 5.25 3.83
C CYS A 55 2.69 4.11 3.70
N ALA A 56 2.39 3.10 2.88
CA ALA A 56 3.26 1.98 2.56
C ALA A 56 4.61 2.44 2.00
N VAL A 57 4.57 3.22 0.91
CA VAL A 57 5.78 3.72 0.24
C VAL A 57 6.62 4.60 1.16
N THR A 58 5.99 5.48 1.93
CA THR A 58 6.70 6.36 2.86
C THR A 58 7.34 5.56 3.99
N ALA A 59 6.59 4.66 4.65
CA ALA A 59 7.12 3.85 5.74
C ALA A 59 8.29 2.98 5.28
N ASP A 60 8.15 2.30 4.14
CA ASP A 60 9.17 1.39 3.62
C ASP A 60 10.42 2.14 3.14
N SER A 61 10.25 3.38 2.64
CA SER A 61 11.38 4.25 2.29
C SER A 61 12.16 4.73 3.53
N ILE A 62 11.48 4.93 4.66
CA ILE A 62 12.12 5.27 5.93
C ILE A 62 12.84 4.04 6.50
N LEU A 63 12.20 2.88 6.49
CA LEU A 63 12.76 1.63 6.99
C LEU A 63 13.97 1.15 6.18
N TYR A 64 14.04 1.48 4.89
CA TYR A 64 15.19 1.17 4.04
C TYR A 64 16.32 2.21 4.11
N HIS A 65 16.44 2.97 5.20
CA HIS A 65 17.49 3.96 5.32
C HIS A 65 18.89 3.34 5.15
N GLN A 66 19.60 3.73 4.09
CA GLN A 66 21.00 3.38 3.86
C GLN A 66 21.91 4.58 4.19
N PRO A 67 22.99 4.39 4.98
CA PRO A 67 23.88 5.47 5.38
C PRO A 67 24.66 6.12 4.22
N ASP A 68 25.00 5.35 3.17
CA ASP A 68 25.93 5.81 2.13
C ASP A 68 25.22 6.41 0.89
N SER A 69 25.07 7.73 0.98
CA SER A 69 25.27 8.79 -0.03
C SER A 69 24.38 9.02 -1.27
N LEU A 70 23.41 8.18 -1.64
CA LEU A 70 22.36 8.62 -2.60
C LEU A 70 20.94 8.21 -2.22
N TRP A 71 20.80 7.42 -1.15
CA TRP A 71 19.52 6.88 -0.71
C TRP A 71 18.41 7.93 -0.53
N PRO A 72 18.65 9.10 0.10
CA PRO A 72 17.61 10.12 0.28
C PRO A 72 17.02 10.61 -1.05
N TYR A 73 17.82 10.70 -2.11
CA TYR A 73 17.34 11.11 -3.42
C TYR A 73 16.44 10.04 -4.05
N PHE A 74 16.84 8.76 -3.99
CA PHE A 74 16.02 7.66 -4.50
C PHE A 74 14.72 7.48 -3.72
N ALA A 75 14.77 7.60 -2.38
CA ALA A 75 13.59 7.58 -1.53
C ALA A 75 12.64 8.74 -1.86
N THR A 76 13.18 9.96 -1.98
CA THR A 76 12.38 11.15 -2.32
C THR A 76 11.76 11.02 -3.70
N ALA A 77 12.54 10.61 -4.71
CA ALA A 77 12.03 10.38 -6.06
C ALA A 77 10.89 9.35 -6.06
N TRP A 78 11.05 8.25 -5.32
CA TRP A 78 10.04 7.20 -5.23
C TRP A 78 8.75 7.67 -4.56
N ILE A 79 8.84 8.43 -3.46
CA ILE A 79 7.69 9.02 -2.77
C ILE A 79 6.98 10.05 -3.67
N LEU A 80 7.73 10.92 -4.35
CA LEU A 80 7.16 11.94 -5.25
C LEU A 80 6.49 11.30 -6.47
N SER A 81 7.12 10.31 -7.09
CA SER A 81 6.51 9.54 -8.18
C SER A 81 5.22 8.86 -7.73
N THR A 82 5.23 8.23 -6.55
CA THR A 82 4.02 7.60 -6.00
C THR A 82 2.91 8.62 -5.77
N SER A 83 3.23 9.76 -5.16
CA SER A 83 2.27 10.85 -4.93
C SER A 83 1.70 11.39 -6.25
N PHE A 84 2.54 11.52 -7.28
CA PHE A 84 2.12 11.94 -8.61
C PHE A 84 1.16 10.91 -9.24
N PHE A 85 1.49 9.61 -9.21
CA PHE A 85 0.62 8.56 -9.75
C PHE A 85 -0.68 8.40 -8.98
N VAL A 86 -0.67 8.60 -7.66
CA VAL A 86 -1.89 8.68 -6.85
C VAL A 86 -2.76 9.86 -7.29
N SER A 87 -2.18 11.04 -7.50
CA SER A 87 -2.91 12.21 -7.99
C SER A 87 -3.53 11.97 -9.38
N LEU A 88 -2.81 11.30 -10.28
CA LEU A 88 -3.33 10.87 -11.57
C LEU A 88 -4.46 9.86 -11.41
N ALA A 89 -4.28 8.85 -10.55
CA ALA A 89 -5.27 7.82 -10.32
C ALA A 89 -6.59 8.42 -9.83
N LEU A 90 -6.56 9.34 -8.87
CA LEU A 90 -7.76 9.98 -8.33
C LEU A 90 -8.54 10.84 -9.34
N ARG A 91 -7.97 11.15 -10.51
CA ARG A 91 -8.58 12.00 -11.55
C ARG A 91 -8.94 11.26 -12.83
N ALA A 92 -8.40 10.06 -13.01
CA ALA A 92 -8.58 9.28 -14.23
C ALA A 92 -9.72 8.28 -14.06
N GLU A 93 -10.53 8.11 -15.11
CA GLU A 93 -11.56 7.06 -15.16
C GLU A 93 -10.97 5.65 -14.96
N THR A 94 -9.72 5.44 -15.38
CA THR A 94 -8.97 4.19 -15.22
C THR A 94 -8.01 4.21 -14.02
N GLY A 95 -8.22 5.12 -13.07
CA GLY A 95 -7.33 5.35 -11.95
C GLY A 95 -7.06 4.12 -11.08
N ILE A 96 -8.06 3.25 -10.96
CA ILE A 96 -7.96 1.98 -10.25
C ILE A 96 -6.86 1.06 -10.80
N TYR A 97 -6.67 1.03 -12.13
CA TYR A 97 -5.59 0.26 -12.77
C TYR A 97 -4.21 0.85 -12.46
N ILE A 98 -4.13 2.18 -12.37
CA ILE A 98 -2.89 2.87 -11.99
C ILE A 98 -2.50 2.47 -10.57
N LEU A 99 -3.44 2.48 -9.62
CA LEU A 99 -3.16 2.05 -8.24
C LEU A 99 -2.75 0.58 -8.15
N ALA A 100 -3.49 -0.32 -8.81
CA ALA A 100 -3.15 -1.75 -8.82
C ALA A 100 -1.73 -1.99 -9.38
N SER A 101 -1.36 -1.25 -10.43
CA SER A 101 -0.02 -1.30 -11.02
C SER A 101 1.06 -0.76 -10.08
N MET A 102 0.78 0.33 -9.37
CA MET A 102 1.72 0.90 -8.39
C MET A 102 1.94 -0.01 -7.19
N PHE A 103 0.88 -0.64 -6.65
CA PHE A 103 1.03 -1.69 -5.63
C PHE A 103 1.85 -2.87 -6.15
N SER A 104 1.60 -3.32 -7.39
CA SER A 104 2.38 -4.40 -8.01
C SER A 104 3.85 -4.04 -8.13
N LEU A 105 4.16 -2.83 -8.59
CA LEU A 105 5.51 -2.32 -8.73
C LEU A 105 6.22 -2.21 -7.37
N HIS A 106 5.51 -1.76 -6.34
CA HIS A 106 6.04 -1.68 -4.98
C HIS A 106 6.30 -3.08 -4.38
N ALA A 107 5.38 -4.03 -4.59
CA ALA A 107 5.56 -5.43 -4.20
C ALA A 107 6.77 -6.06 -4.89
N VAL A 108 6.95 -5.85 -6.20
CA VAL A 108 8.11 -6.33 -6.97
C VAL A 108 9.40 -5.72 -6.43
N ARG A 109 9.42 -4.44 -6.07
CA ARG A 109 10.58 -3.78 -5.48
C ARG A 109 10.98 -4.43 -4.15
N SER A 110 10.03 -4.69 -3.26
CA SER A 110 10.29 -5.38 -1.98
C SER A 110 10.68 -6.85 -2.20
N GLY A 111 10.01 -7.55 -3.12
CA GLY A 111 10.30 -8.94 -3.48
C GLY A 111 11.67 -9.13 -4.13
N TYR A 112 12.09 -8.19 -4.98
CA TYR A 112 13.44 -8.19 -5.56
C TYR A 112 14.52 -8.12 -4.47
N ARG A 113 14.28 -7.34 -3.42
CA ARG A 113 15.20 -7.25 -2.27
C ARG A 113 15.20 -8.52 -1.43
N LEU A 114 14.04 -9.13 -1.18
CA LEU A 114 13.96 -10.44 -0.54
C LEU A 114 14.75 -11.51 -1.31
N TRP A 115 14.72 -11.44 -2.64
CA TRP A 115 15.42 -12.38 -3.52
C TRP A 115 16.94 -12.25 -3.45
N HIS A 116 17.46 -11.03 -3.28
CA HIS A 116 18.90 -10.73 -3.20
C HIS A 116 19.41 -10.62 -1.74
N ASP A 117 19.03 -11.57 -0.89
CA ASP A 117 19.47 -11.70 0.51
C ASP A 117 19.02 -10.58 1.48
N GLY A 118 17.93 -9.88 1.16
CA GLY A 118 17.30 -8.94 2.09
C GLY A 118 16.68 -9.66 3.29
N ASN A 119 17.31 -9.56 4.46
CA ASN A 119 16.83 -10.18 5.71
C ASN A 119 16.18 -9.16 6.68
N ASP A 120 15.83 -7.97 6.19
CA ASP A 120 15.14 -6.98 7.01
C ASP A 120 13.73 -7.48 7.36
N TRP A 121 13.38 -7.44 8.65
CA TRP A 121 12.12 -7.98 9.19
C TRP A 121 10.85 -7.45 8.52
N TRP A 122 10.92 -6.26 7.91
CA TRP A 122 9.79 -5.56 7.31
C TRP A 122 9.54 -5.91 5.84
N LEU A 123 10.51 -6.53 5.15
CA LEU A 123 10.42 -6.81 3.72
C LEU A 123 9.29 -7.79 3.37
N TRP A 124 9.16 -8.87 4.13
CA TRP A 124 8.10 -9.85 3.94
C TRP A 124 6.70 -9.23 4.15
N PRO A 125 6.43 -8.57 5.29
CA PRO A 125 5.17 -7.84 5.49
C PRO A 125 4.86 -6.82 4.38
N SER A 126 5.85 -6.02 3.96
CA SER A 126 5.70 -5.04 2.87
C SER A 126 5.29 -5.72 1.56
N CYS A 127 6.04 -6.74 1.13
CA CYS A 127 5.78 -7.46 -0.11
C CYS A 127 4.39 -8.11 -0.11
N ILE A 128 4.00 -8.76 0.99
CA ILE A 128 2.71 -9.44 1.11
C ILE A 128 1.56 -8.42 1.08
N ARG A 129 1.65 -7.34 1.86
CA ARG A 129 0.64 -6.27 1.89
C ARG A 129 0.35 -5.74 0.48
N ASP A 130 1.40 -5.39 -0.25
CA ASP A 130 1.25 -4.76 -1.56
C ASP A 130 0.81 -5.75 -2.63
N ALA A 131 1.27 -7.00 -2.58
CA ALA A 131 0.78 -8.06 -3.45
C ALA A 131 -0.70 -8.35 -3.22
N VAL A 132 -1.14 -8.45 -1.96
CA VAL A 132 -2.56 -8.66 -1.61
C VAL A 132 -3.39 -7.46 -2.04
N ALA A 133 -2.94 -6.22 -1.81
CA ALA A 133 -3.63 -5.03 -2.28
C ALA A 133 -3.79 -5.02 -3.80
N ALA A 134 -2.72 -5.27 -4.55
CA ALA A 134 -2.75 -5.33 -6.01
C ALA A 134 -3.71 -6.41 -6.54
N LEU A 135 -3.57 -7.65 -6.04
CA LEU A 135 -4.43 -8.76 -6.44
C LEU A 135 -5.89 -8.51 -6.12
N THR A 136 -6.17 -7.90 -4.97
CA THR A 136 -7.55 -7.58 -4.57
C THR A 136 -8.14 -6.53 -5.49
N ILE A 137 -7.42 -5.43 -5.78
CA ILE A 137 -7.89 -4.40 -6.69
C ILE A 137 -8.13 -4.98 -8.09
N PHE A 138 -7.19 -5.77 -8.63
CA PHE A 138 -7.40 -6.45 -9.92
C PHE A 138 -8.58 -7.42 -9.89
N GLY A 139 -8.75 -8.17 -8.80
CA GLY A 139 -9.88 -9.07 -8.62
C GLY A 139 -11.22 -8.33 -8.70
N TRP A 140 -11.32 -7.19 -8.02
CA TRP A 140 -12.50 -6.32 -8.06
C TRP A 140 -12.75 -5.70 -9.43
N ILE A 141 -11.72 -5.24 -10.13
CA ILE A 141 -11.84 -4.77 -11.52
C ILE A 141 -12.44 -5.87 -12.42
N ILE A 142 -11.91 -7.09 -12.33
CA ILE A 142 -12.39 -8.23 -13.14
C ILE A 142 -13.84 -8.57 -12.77
N PHE A 143 -14.20 -8.47 -11.49
CA PHE A 143 -15.55 -8.71 -11.02
C PHE A 143 -16.52 -7.65 -11.58
N PHE A 144 -16.23 -6.37 -11.38
CA PHE A 144 -17.08 -5.26 -11.83
C PHE A 144 -17.22 -5.19 -13.36
N SER A 145 -16.17 -5.52 -14.11
CA SER A 145 -16.24 -5.56 -15.58
C SER A 145 -17.12 -6.68 -16.13
N ARG A 146 -17.48 -7.69 -15.33
CA ARG A 146 -18.35 -8.81 -15.72
C ARG A 146 -19.81 -8.64 -15.33
N THR A 147 -20.11 -7.73 -14.41
CA THR A 147 -21.47 -7.42 -13.99
C THR A 147 -21.98 -6.21 -14.77
N PRO A 148 -22.82 -6.38 -15.81
CA PRO A 148 -23.48 -5.26 -16.45
C PRO A 148 -24.47 -4.67 -15.44
N TYR A 149 -24.21 -3.43 -15.02
CA TYR A 149 -25.21 -2.58 -14.36
C TYR A 149 -26.19 -2.03 -15.41
#